data_AF-A0A1S3APA1-F1
#
_entry.id   AF-A0A1S3APA1-F1
#
_cell.length_a   1.000
_cell.length_b   1.000
_cell.length_c   1.000
_cell.angle_alpha   90.00
_cell.angle_beta   90.00
_cell.angle_gamma   90.00
#
_symmetry.space_group_name_H-M   'P 1'
#
loop_
_entity.id
_entity.type
_entity.pdbx_description
1 polymer ?
#
loop_
_entity_poly.entity_id
_entity_poly.type
_entity_poly.pdbx_seq_one_letter_code
_entity_poly.pdbx_strand_id
1 'polypeptide(L)'
;MTYPKKPMTSFLRFSREQLPIFKAQNPGVKIPALIKQIAQQWRELSDEEKKVYEDAYKADWESYKEEMNRLQKNLTPSQIESLEKEVLQKRLKKKAIIKKRELTMLGKPKRPRTAHNIFVSERFQEAKDLSVQEKLRSLNESWKNLTNSEKQAYIQLAEDDKVRYYNEMKVWEDQMIEAGRNDLLRRRPKSSKDETED
;
A
#
# COMPACT_ATOMS: atom_id res chain seq x y z
N MET A 1 -20.83 -4.48 -14.25
CA MET A 1 -21.87 -3.98 -13.33
C MET A 1 -21.18 -3.24 -12.19
N THR A 2 -21.64 -2.03 -11.86
CA THR A 2 -21.12 -1.27 -10.72
C THR A 2 -21.94 -1.61 -9.48
N TYR A 3 -21.29 -2.17 -8.47
CA TYR A 3 -21.95 -2.48 -7.20
C TYR A 3 -22.26 -1.19 -6.42
N PRO A 4 -23.46 -1.03 -5.83
CA PRO A 4 -23.83 0.16 -5.08
C PRO A 4 -22.86 0.39 -3.93
N LYS A 5 -22.49 1.66 -3.73
CA LYS A 5 -21.66 2.06 -2.59
C LYS A 5 -22.57 2.36 -1.41
N LYS A 6 -22.08 2.07 -0.20
CA LYS A 6 -22.77 2.50 1.03
C LYS A 6 -22.99 4.02 1.01
N PRO A 7 -24.14 4.52 1.50
CA PRO A 7 -24.41 5.94 1.55
C PRO A 7 -23.49 6.65 2.55
N MET A 8 -23.36 7.96 2.38
CA MET A 8 -22.55 8.79 3.27
C MET A 8 -23.21 8.90 4.64
N THR A 9 -22.43 8.78 5.69
CA THR A 9 -22.91 9.03 7.06
C THR A 9 -23.26 10.51 7.25
N SER A 10 -24.04 10.82 8.29
CA SER A 10 -24.51 12.16 8.63
C SER A 10 -23.38 13.19 8.69
N PHE A 11 -22.29 12.88 9.42
CA PHE A 11 -21.12 13.75 9.47
C PHE A 11 -20.43 13.91 8.10
N LEU A 12 -20.30 12.85 7.30
CA LEU A 12 -19.65 12.94 6.00
C LEU A 12 -20.48 13.80 5.03
N ARG A 13 -21.81 13.73 5.13
CA ARG A 13 -22.74 14.58 4.38
C ARG A 13 -22.56 16.05 4.77
N PHE A 14 -22.62 16.37 6.06
CA PHE A 14 -22.32 17.72 6.58
C PHE A 14 -20.93 18.20 6.14
N SER A 15 -19.91 17.37 6.30
CA SER A 15 -18.54 17.72 5.93
C SER A 15 -18.38 17.97 4.43
N ARG A 16 -19.13 17.28 3.58
CA ARG A 16 -19.13 17.50 2.12
C ARG A 16 -19.72 18.87 1.76
N GLU A 17 -20.75 19.30 2.49
CA GLU A 17 -21.42 20.59 2.31
C GLU A 17 -20.56 21.76 2.83
N GLN A 18 -19.92 21.59 3.99
CA GLN A 18 -19.12 22.65 4.61
C GLN A 18 -17.74 22.82 3.98
N LEU A 19 -17.12 21.75 3.46
CA LEU A 19 -15.74 21.81 2.96
C LEU A 19 -15.52 22.86 1.86
N PRO A 20 -16.39 23.03 0.84
CA PRO A 20 -16.25 24.10 -0.15
C PRO A 20 -16.30 25.50 0.47
N ILE A 21 -17.17 25.72 1.46
CA ILE A 21 -17.33 27.01 2.16
C ILE A 21 -16.05 27.34 2.93
N PHE A 22 -15.56 26.39 3.71
CA PHE A 22 -14.30 26.52 4.46
C PHE A 22 -13.11 26.76 3.54
N LYS A 23 -13.07 26.08 2.39
CA LYS A 23 -12.00 26.24 1.41
C LYS A 23 -12.03 27.63 0.76
N ALA A 24 -13.22 28.18 0.50
CA ALA A 24 -13.39 29.52 -0.04
C ALA A 24 -12.98 30.60 0.98
N GLN A 25 -13.31 30.40 2.26
CA GLN A 25 -12.95 31.33 3.34
C GLN A 25 -11.47 31.24 3.75
N ASN A 26 -10.85 30.06 3.57
CA ASN A 26 -9.47 29.78 3.97
C ASN A 26 -8.65 29.28 2.76
N PRO A 27 -8.45 30.13 1.73
CA PRO A 27 -7.65 29.73 0.57
C PRO A 27 -6.21 29.41 0.99
N GLY A 28 -5.66 28.31 0.46
CA GLY A 28 -4.29 27.86 0.77
C GLY A 28 -4.16 26.98 2.02
N VAL A 29 -5.17 26.91 2.88
CA VAL A 29 -5.16 25.97 4.02
C VAL A 29 -5.36 24.53 3.54
N LYS A 30 -4.57 23.60 4.09
CA LYS A 30 -4.63 22.18 3.74
C LYS A 30 -5.96 21.57 4.20
N ILE A 31 -6.57 20.75 3.33
CA ILE A 31 -7.86 20.08 3.57
C ILE A 31 -7.95 19.40 4.95
N PRO A 32 -6.95 18.64 5.45
CA PRO A 32 -7.05 18.00 6.76
C PRO A 32 -7.27 18.97 7.93
N ALA A 33 -6.72 20.19 7.84
CA ALA A 33 -6.94 21.22 8.86
C ALA A 33 -8.37 21.77 8.79
N LEU A 34 -8.91 21.97 7.59
CA LEU A 34 -10.30 22.38 7.38
C LEU A 34 -11.28 21.31 7.89
N ILE A 35 -11.02 20.03 7.58
CA ILE A 35 -11.83 18.92 8.09
C ILE A 35 -11.81 18.86 9.62
N LYS A 36 -10.68 19.19 10.26
CA LYS A 36 -10.60 19.28 11.74
C LYS A 36 -11.51 20.38 12.30
N GLN A 37 -11.56 21.53 11.64
CA GLN A 37 -12.46 22.64 12.02
C GLN A 37 -13.93 22.28 11.79
N ILE A 38 -14.27 21.68 10.65
CA ILE A 38 -15.62 21.19 10.34
C ILE A 38 -16.06 20.12 11.34
N ALA A 39 -15.17 19.21 11.73
CA ALA A 39 -15.45 18.21 12.76
C ALA A 39 -15.72 18.85 14.12
N GLN A 40 -15.11 20.00 14.41
CA GLN A 40 -15.41 20.77 15.63
C GLN A 40 -16.80 21.41 15.53
N GLN A 41 -17.12 22.09 14.43
CA GLN A 41 -18.47 22.64 14.21
C GLN A 41 -19.56 21.58 14.30
N TRP A 42 -19.33 20.39 13.73
CA TRP A 42 -20.28 19.27 13.84
C TRP A 42 -20.57 18.89 15.30
N ARG A 43 -19.59 18.95 16.20
CA ARG A 43 -19.82 18.65 17.62
C ARG A 43 -20.69 19.70 18.29
N GLU A 44 -20.50 20.96 17.91
CA GLU A 44 -21.19 22.14 18.43
C GLU A 44 -22.62 22.28 17.89
N LEU A 45 -22.96 21.65 16.76
CA LEU A 45 -24.32 21.62 16.25
C LEU A 45 -25.30 21.06 17.29
N SER A 46 -26.51 21.62 17.30
CA SER A 46 -27.64 21.10 18.07
C SER A 46 -28.03 19.70 17.60
N ASP A 47 -28.76 18.98 18.46
CA ASP A 47 -29.25 17.64 18.11
C ASP A 47 -30.32 17.73 17.02
N GLU A 48 -31.10 18.81 16.97
CA GLU A 48 -32.08 19.09 15.92
C GLU A 48 -31.41 19.25 14.54
N GLU A 49 -30.30 19.97 14.46
CA GLU A 49 -29.52 20.14 13.21
C GLU A 49 -28.88 18.83 12.78
N LYS A 50 -28.28 18.08 13.73
CA LYS A 50 -27.71 16.75 13.44
C LYS A 50 -28.78 15.78 12.96
N LYS A 51 -29.98 15.84 13.52
CA LYS A 51 -31.12 14.96 13.19
C LYS A 51 -31.48 15.02 11.71
N VAL A 52 -31.42 16.19 11.08
CA VAL A 52 -31.67 16.35 9.63
C VAL A 52 -30.71 15.46 8.81
N TYR A 53 -29.43 15.43 9.18
CA TYR A 53 -28.42 14.61 8.52
C TYR A 53 -28.52 13.13 8.87
N GLU A 54 -28.98 12.80 10.09
CA GLU A 54 -29.25 11.41 10.51
C GLU A 54 -30.44 10.81 9.77
N ASP A 55 -31.53 11.54 9.65
CA ASP A 55 -32.72 11.05 8.98
C ASP A 55 -32.49 10.93 7.46
N ALA A 56 -31.72 11.86 6.86
CA ALA A 56 -31.24 11.71 5.48
C ALA A 56 -30.37 10.45 5.29
N TYR A 57 -29.45 10.17 6.22
CA TYR A 57 -28.63 8.96 6.17
C TYR A 57 -29.48 7.68 6.30
N LYS A 58 -30.47 7.65 7.19
CA LYS A 58 -31.37 6.50 7.35
C LYS A 58 -32.18 6.24 6.09
N ALA A 59 -32.72 7.28 5.46
CA ALA A 59 -33.46 7.17 4.21
C ALA A 59 -32.58 6.59 3.08
N ASP A 60 -31.38 7.14 2.89
CA ASP A 60 -30.42 6.64 1.91
C ASP A 60 -30.00 5.18 2.20
N TRP A 61 -29.91 4.81 3.48
CA TRP A 61 -29.55 3.47 3.91
C TRP A 61 -30.61 2.44 3.54
N GLU A 62 -31.90 2.75 3.72
CA GLU A 62 -32.98 1.87 3.29
C GLU A 62 -32.99 1.72 1.77
N SER A 63 -32.85 2.80 1.00
CA SER A 63 -32.74 2.72 -0.47
C SER A 63 -31.55 1.87 -0.91
N TYR A 64 -30.38 2.03 -0.27
CA TYR A 64 -29.20 1.21 -0.53
C TYR A 64 -29.47 -0.27 -0.25
N LYS A 65 -30.14 -0.59 0.86
CA LYS A 65 -30.47 -1.96 1.25
C LYS A 65 -31.42 -2.62 0.25
N GLU A 66 -32.43 -1.90 -0.22
CA GLU A 66 -33.35 -2.37 -1.25
C GLU A 66 -32.65 -2.65 -2.58
N GLU A 67 -31.81 -1.71 -3.04
CA GLU A 67 -31.02 -1.86 -4.27
C GLU A 67 -30.08 -3.07 -4.18
N MET A 68 -29.40 -3.21 -3.05
CA MET A 68 -28.52 -4.33 -2.75
C MET A 68 -29.26 -5.68 -2.75
N ASN A 69 -30.42 -5.76 -2.10
CA ASN A 69 -31.25 -6.96 -2.10
C ASN A 69 -31.71 -7.34 -3.51
N ARG A 70 -32.11 -6.34 -4.32
CA ARG A 70 -32.49 -6.54 -5.71
C ARG A 70 -31.33 -7.08 -6.54
N LEU A 71 -30.13 -6.52 -6.38
CA LEU A 71 -28.95 -6.99 -7.09
C LEU A 71 -28.58 -8.40 -6.66
N GLN A 72 -28.55 -8.68 -5.36
CA GLN A 72 -28.19 -10.01 -4.83
C GLN A 72 -29.11 -11.11 -5.38
N LYS A 73 -30.42 -10.85 -5.52
CA LYS A 73 -31.37 -11.79 -6.13
C LYS A 73 -31.08 -12.09 -7.62
N ASN A 74 -30.46 -11.13 -8.32
CA ASN A 74 -30.17 -11.25 -9.75
C ASN A 74 -28.74 -11.73 -10.05
N LEU A 75 -27.91 -11.97 -9.02
CA LEU A 75 -26.53 -12.42 -9.21
C LEU A 75 -26.47 -13.94 -9.41
N THR A 76 -25.65 -14.36 -10.37
CA THR A 76 -25.31 -15.77 -10.53
C THR A 76 -24.23 -16.20 -9.53
N PRO A 77 -24.13 -17.48 -9.17
CA PRO A 77 -23.07 -17.97 -8.28
C PRO A 77 -21.66 -17.58 -8.72
N SER A 78 -21.38 -17.62 -10.03
CA SER A 78 -20.07 -17.22 -10.59
C SER A 78 -19.79 -15.72 -10.42
N GLN A 79 -20.80 -14.86 -10.51
CA GLN A 79 -20.64 -13.43 -10.26
C GLN A 79 -20.37 -13.14 -8.78
N ILE A 80 -21.02 -13.88 -7.87
CA ILE A 80 -20.79 -13.79 -6.42
C ILE A 80 -19.34 -14.17 -6.10
N GLU A 81 -18.86 -15.31 -6.60
CA GLU A 81 -17.49 -15.77 -6.38
C GLU A 81 -16.45 -14.76 -6.93
N SER A 82 -16.69 -14.22 -8.13
CA SER A 82 -15.83 -13.19 -8.72
C SER A 82 -15.76 -11.93 -7.85
N LEU A 83 -16.90 -11.48 -7.31
CA LEU A 83 -16.98 -10.32 -6.42
C LEU A 83 -16.24 -10.57 -5.10
N GLU A 84 -16.44 -11.74 -4.47
CA GLU A 84 -15.74 -12.12 -3.25
C GLU A 84 -14.23 -12.15 -3.45
N LYS A 85 -13.77 -12.72 -4.58
CA LYS A 85 -12.37 -12.73 -4.97
C LYS A 85 -11.82 -11.32 -5.17
N GLU A 86 -12.55 -10.43 -5.83
CA GLU A 86 -12.14 -9.03 -6.01
C GLU A 86 -12.03 -8.28 -4.68
N VAL A 87 -13.00 -8.46 -3.77
CA VAL A 87 -12.99 -7.88 -2.42
C VAL A 87 -11.78 -8.39 -1.62
N LEU A 88 -11.53 -9.70 -1.65
CA LEU A 88 -10.38 -10.31 -1.00
C LEU A 88 -9.07 -9.76 -1.56
N GLN A 89 -8.93 -9.69 -2.89
CA GLN A 89 -7.75 -9.12 -3.54
C GLN A 89 -7.52 -7.65 -3.13
N LYS A 90 -8.57 -6.83 -3.12
CA LYS A 90 -8.48 -5.43 -2.65
C LYS A 90 -8.03 -5.34 -1.20
N ARG A 91 -8.56 -6.20 -0.31
CA ARG A 91 -8.17 -6.27 1.11
C ARG A 91 -6.71 -6.69 1.28
N LEU A 92 -6.29 -7.74 0.57
CA LEU A 92 -4.90 -8.23 0.61
C LEU A 92 -3.93 -7.18 0.07
N LYS A 93 -4.27 -6.52 -1.04
CA LYS A 93 -3.47 -5.41 -1.60
C LYS A 93 -3.32 -4.27 -0.60
N LYS A 94 -4.42 -3.83 0.04
CA LYS A 94 -4.37 -2.79 1.09
C LYS A 94 -3.49 -3.21 2.27
N LYS A 95 -3.62 -4.45 2.75
CA LYS A 95 -2.79 -5.00 3.83
C LYS A 95 -1.31 -5.03 3.45
N ALA A 96 -0.98 -5.43 2.23
CA ALA A 96 0.39 -5.44 1.73
C ALA A 96 0.98 -4.03 1.62
N ILE A 97 0.20 -3.05 1.17
CA ILE A 97 0.64 -1.63 1.10
C ILE A 97 0.91 -1.07 2.49
N ILE A 98 0.00 -1.30 3.46
CA ILE A 98 0.18 -0.84 4.84
C ILE A 98 1.43 -1.46 5.46
N LYS A 99 1.60 -2.79 5.34
CA LYS A 99 2.78 -3.49 5.83
C LYS A 99 4.06 -2.96 5.18
N LYS A 100 4.05 -2.71 3.86
CA LYS A 100 5.22 -2.14 3.17
C LYS A 100 5.56 -0.75 3.70
N ARG A 101 4.57 0.12 3.90
CA ARG A 101 4.77 1.47 4.44
C ARG A 101 5.32 1.43 5.87
N GLU A 102 4.78 0.56 6.71
CA GLU A 102 5.29 0.32 8.07
C GLU A 102 6.77 -0.10 8.03
N LEU A 103 7.12 -1.09 7.21
CA LEU A 103 8.51 -1.54 7.07
C LEU A 103 9.43 -0.43 6.53
N THR A 104 8.95 0.43 5.63
CA THR A 104 9.71 1.60 5.16
C THR A 104 9.91 2.62 6.29
N MET A 105 8.90 2.90 7.11
CA MET A 105 9.03 3.82 8.24
C MET A 105 9.95 3.28 9.33
N LEU A 106 9.98 1.96 9.53
CA LEU A 106 10.93 1.29 10.43
C LEU A 106 12.34 1.15 9.84
N GLY A 107 12.61 1.75 8.67
CA GLY A 107 13.95 1.74 8.06
C GLY A 107 14.43 0.35 7.64
N LYS A 108 13.53 -0.60 7.35
CA LYS A 108 13.94 -1.97 6.99
C LYS A 108 14.89 -1.97 5.79
N PRO A 109 16.08 -2.61 5.92
CA PRO A 109 17.06 -2.68 4.84
C PRO A 109 16.47 -3.22 3.52
N LYS A 110 16.85 -2.58 2.41
CA LYS A 110 16.47 -3.06 1.07
C LYS A 110 17.21 -4.36 0.77
N ARG A 111 16.51 -5.28 0.10
CA ARG A 111 17.05 -6.55 -0.38
C ARG A 111 18.34 -6.34 -1.19
N PRO A 112 19.27 -7.31 -1.17
CA PRO A 112 20.51 -7.19 -1.91
C PRO A 112 20.23 -7.09 -3.40
N ARG A 113 20.94 -6.18 -4.08
CA ARG A 113 20.86 -5.99 -5.51
C ARG A 113 21.56 -7.14 -6.23
N THR A 114 20.93 -7.62 -7.30
CA THR A 114 21.57 -8.59 -8.19
C THR A 114 22.50 -7.89 -9.16
N ALA A 115 23.45 -8.62 -9.75
CA ALA A 115 24.38 -8.09 -10.76
C ALA A 115 23.64 -7.39 -11.91
N HIS A 116 22.54 -8.00 -12.37
CA HIS A 116 21.64 -7.41 -13.36
C HIS A 116 21.00 -6.10 -12.89
N ASN A 117 20.53 -6.02 -11.63
CA ASN A 117 19.96 -4.78 -11.11
C ASN A 117 20.98 -3.65 -11.02
N ILE A 118 22.23 -3.96 -10.68
CA ILE A 118 23.33 -2.98 -10.63
C ILE A 118 23.60 -2.47 -12.04
N PHE A 119 23.83 -3.37 -13.00
CA PHE A 119 24.01 -3.02 -14.41
C PHE A 119 22.87 -2.17 -14.96
N VAL A 120 21.61 -2.58 -14.76
CA VAL A 120 20.45 -1.82 -15.22
C VAL A 120 20.41 -0.46 -14.55
N SER A 121 20.69 -0.34 -13.25
CA SER A 121 20.66 0.95 -12.56
C SER A 121 21.70 1.94 -13.08
N GLU A 122 22.90 1.48 -13.43
CA GLU A 122 23.98 2.29 -13.98
C GLU A 122 23.67 2.73 -15.41
N ARG A 123 23.34 1.77 -16.29
CA ARG A 123 23.10 2.05 -17.71
C ARG A 123 21.79 2.77 -17.98
N PHE A 124 20.80 2.62 -17.10
CA PHE A 124 19.53 3.35 -17.21
C PHE A 124 19.70 4.86 -16.98
N GLN A 125 20.70 5.29 -16.19
CA GLN A 125 21.02 6.71 -16.01
C GLN A 125 21.67 7.32 -17.25
N GLU A 126 22.44 6.53 -18.00
CA GLU A 126 23.17 6.97 -19.20
C GLU A 126 22.26 7.14 -20.42
N ALA A 127 21.22 6.30 -20.56
CA ALA A 127 20.30 6.36 -21.67
C ALA A 127 19.38 7.59 -21.59
N LYS A 128 19.52 8.55 -22.51
CA LYS A 128 18.59 9.68 -22.69
C LYS A 128 17.58 9.38 -23.82
N ASP A 129 16.42 10.05 -23.76
CA ASP A 129 15.47 10.18 -24.89
C ASP A 129 14.64 8.96 -25.36
N LEU A 130 14.60 7.86 -24.59
CA LEU A 130 13.68 6.74 -24.83
C LEU A 130 12.61 6.61 -23.73
N SER A 131 11.50 5.92 -24.04
CA SER A 131 10.54 5.53 -23.01
C SER A 131 11.20 4.55 -22.02
N VAL A 132 10.73 4.55 -20.76
CA VAL A 132 11.26 3.66 -19.71
C VAL A 132 11.21 2.18 -20.13
N GLN A 133 10.15 1.79 -20.84
CA GLN A 133 9.95 0.42 -21.30
C GLN A 133 10.95 0.02 -22.39
N GLU A 134 11.23 0.92 -23.34
CA GLU A 134 12.21 0.68 -24.41
C GLU A 134 13.63 0.64 -23.86
N LYS A 135 13.97 1.55 -22.95
CA LYS A 135 15.27 1.51 -22.24
C LYS A 135 15.47 0.16 -21.56
N LEU A 136 14.50 -0.27 -20.75
CA LEU A 136 14.61 -1.54 -20.03
C LEU A 136 14.73 -2.74 -20.98
N ARG A 137 14.00 -2.73 -22.10
CA ARG A 137 14.11 -3.78 -23.13
C ARG A 137 15.52 -3.83 -23.72
N SER A 138 16.05 -2.69 -24.16
CA SER A 138 17.42 -2.57 -24.69
C SER A 138 18.47 -3.01 -23.67
N LEU A 139 18.38 -2.55 -22.42
CA LEU A 139 19.31 -2.94 -21.36
C LEU A 139 19.26 -4.43 -21.04
N ASN A 140 18.07 -5.04 -21.05
CA ASN A 140 17.94 -6.47 -20.84
C ASN A 140 18.58 -7.28 -21.98
N GLU A 141 18.53 -6.78 -23.21
CA GLU A 141 19.20 -7.38 -24.36
C GLU A 141 20.73 -7.20 -24.28
N SER A 142 21.21 -5.99 -23.97
CA SER A 142 22.63 -5.73 -23.72
C SER A 142 23.18 -6.64 -22.63
N TRP A 143 22.47 -6.80 -21.51
CA TRP A 143 22.88 -7.71 -20.42
C TRP A 143 23.02 -9.16 -20.87
N LYS A 144 22.13 -9.65 -21.75
CA LYS A 144 22.23 -11.01 -22.29
C LYS A 144 23.48 -11.17 -23.13
N ASN A 145 23.80 -10.16 -23.93
CA ASN A 145 24.93 -10.17 -24.86
C ASN A 145 26.29 -9.85 -24.21
N LEU A 146 26.30 -9.34 -22.97
CA LEU A 146 27.55 -9.14 -22.22
C LEU A 146 28.30 -10.46 -22.01
N THR A 147 29.62 -10.38 -22.14
CA THR A 147 30.54 -11.50 -21.88
C THR A 147 30.62 -11.83 -20.38
N ASN A 148 31.12 -13.02 -20.06
CA ASN A 148 31.32 -13.42 -18.66
C ASN A 148 32.33 -12.51 -17.93
N SER A 149 33.35 -12.01 -18.64
CA SER A 149 34.35 -11.10 -18.07
C SER A 149 33.71 -9.75 -17.67
N GLU A 150 32.89 -9.17 -18.55
CA GLU A 150 32.20 -7.92 -18.25
C GLU A 150 31.15 -8.08 -17.14
N LYS A 151 30.48 -9.24 -17.09
CA LYS A 151 29.55 -9.58 -16.01
C LYS A 151 30.26 -9.74 -14.66
N GLN A 152 31.53 -10.13 -14.65
CA GLN A 152 32.27 -10.42 -13.42
C GLN A 152 32.34 -9.21 -12.47
N ALA A 153 32.53 -7.99 -13.01
CA ALA A 153 32.54 -6.78 -12.21
C ALA A 153 31.18 -6.56 -11.49
N TYR A 154 30.06 -6.74 -12.20
CA TYR A 154 28.73 -6.62 -11.61
C TYR A 154 28.41 -7.76 -10.64
N ILE A 155 28.93 -8.96 -10.88
CA ILE A 155 28.82 -10.09 -9.95
C ILE A 155 29.53 -9.76 -8.64
N GLN A 156 30.75 -9.23 -8.70
CA GLN A 156 31.48 -8.82 -7.50
C GLN A 156 30.72 -7.75 -6.71
N LEU A 157 30.23 -6.71 -7.40
CA LEU A 157 29.40 -5.67 -6.76
C LEU A 157 28.12 -6.23 -6.11
N ALA A 158 27.53 -7.27 -6.70
CA ALA A 158 26.37 -7.93 -6.12
C ALA A 158 26.73 -8.76 -4.88
N GLU A 159 27.90 -9.41 -4.85
CA GLU A 159 28.39 -10.07 -3.64
C GLU A 159 28.67 -9.06 -2.51
N ASP A 160 29.27 -7.92 -2.83
CA ASP A 160 29.51 -6.84 -1.86
C ASP A 160 28.17 -6.27 -1.33
N ASP A 161 27.15 -6.12 -2.18
CA ASP A 161 25.82 -5.66 -1.76
C ASP A 161 25.08 -6.70 -0.89
N LYS A 162 25.37 -8.01 -1.05
CA LYS A 162 24.89 -9.03 -0.11
C LYS A 162 25.52 -8.83 1.26
N VAL A 163 26.83 -8.60 1.34
CA VAL A 163 27.52 -8.34 2.62
C VAL A 163 26.92 -7.12 3.32
N ARG A 164 26.74 -6.00 2.58
CA ARG A 164 26.03 -4.81 3.06
C ARG A 164 24.65 -5.17 3.63
N TYR A 165 23.82 -5.88 2.87
CA TYR A 165 22.48 -6.29 3.30
C TYR A 165 22.50 -7.12 4.58
N TYR A 166 23.41 -8.09 4.70
CA TYR A 166 23.49 -8.93 5.90
C TYR A 166 23.85 -8.12 7.15
N ASN A 167 24.82 -7.21 7.03
CA ASN A 167 25.23 -6.33 8.12
C ASN A 167 24.09 -5.40 8.55
N GLU A 168 23.46 -4.71 7.60
CA GLU A 168 22.31 -3.84 7.88
C GLU A 168 21.14 -4.63 8.48
N MET A 169 20.84 -5.82 7.96
CA MET A 169 19.74 -6.65 8.47
C MET A 169 19.99 -7.14 9.89
N LYS A 170 21.23 -7.45 10.25
CA LYS A 170 21.57 -7.85 11.62
C LYS A 170 21.27 -6.70 12.59
N VAL A 171 21.82 -5.51 12.31
CA VAL A 171 21.58 -4.31 13.12
C VAL A 171 20.09 -3.99 13.21
N TRP A 172 19.37 -4.06 12.09
CA TRP A 172 17.94 -3.78 12.07
C TRP A 172 17.11 -4.82 12.85
N GLU A 173 17.46 -6.10 12.76
CA GLU A 173 16.80 -7.16 13.54
C GLU A 173 17.03 -6.98 15.05
N ASP A 174 18.24 -6.62 15.45
CA ASP A 174 18.56 -6.32 16.86
C ASP A 174 17.73 -5.12 17.37
N GLN A 175 17.62 -4.04 16.59
CA GLN A 175 16.75 -2.90 16.89
C GLN A 175 15.26 -3.30 17.01
N MET A 176 14.78 -4.22 16.17
CA MET A 176 13.40 -4.69 16.26
C MET A 176 13.16 -5.55 17.51
N ILE A 177 14.17 -6.32 17.97
CA ILE A 177 14.10 -7.07 19.24
C ILE A 177 13.99 -6.10 20.41
N GLU A 178 14.84 -5.08 20.46
CA GLU A 178 14.82 -4.03 21.50
C GLU A 178 13.48 -3.28 21.54
N ALA A 179 12.89 -3.02 20.37
CA ALA A 179 11.58 -2.40 20.24
C ALA A 179 10.39 -3.38 20.49
N GLY A 180 10.64 -4.64 20.84
CA GLY A 180 9.61 -5.66 21.09
C GLY A 180 8.88 -6.17 19.84
N ARG A 181 9.37 -5.85 18.64
CA ARG A 181 8.78 -6.20 17.32
C ARG A 181 9.34 -7.49 16.73
N ASN A 182 9.32 -8.55 17.54
CA ASN A 182 9.79 -9.88 17.16
C ASN A 182 8.99 -10.48 15.97
N ASP A 183 7.77 -9.99 15.72
CA ASP A 183 6.94 -10.37 14.58
C ASP A 183 7.55 -10.04 13.21
N LEU A 184 8.54 -9.13 13.17
CA LEU A 184 9.15 -8.63 11.95
C LEU A 184 10.48 -9.30 11.57
N LEU A 185 11.01 -10.14 12.46
CA LEU A 185 12.27 -10.87 12.26
C LEU A 185 12.12 -11.91 11.15
N ARG A 186 13.22 -12.19 10.45
CA ARG A 186 13.23 -13.29 9.48
C ARG A 186 13.06 -14.62 10.22
N ARG A 187 12.13 -15.45 9.75
CA ARG A 187 12.05 -16.85 10.20
C ARG A 187 13.32 -17.55 9.72
N ARG A 188 14.19 -17.96 10.65
CA ARG A 188 15.27 -18.88 10.32
C ARG A 188 14.65 -20.24 9.98
N PRO A 189 15.07 -20.90 8.89
CA PRO A 189 14.72 -22.31 8.72
C PRO A 189 15.23 -23.07 9.94
N LYS A 190 14.39 -23.94 10.52
CA LYS A 190 14.76 -24.83 11.63
C LYS A 190 15.91 -25.70 11.11
N SER A 191 17.14 -25.49 11.58
CA SER A 191 18.26 -26.35 11.18
C SER A 191 18.01 -27.73 11.76
N SER A 192 17.91 -28.74 10.90
CA SER A 192 17.84 -30.15 11.25
C SER A 192 19.19 -30.67 11.75
N LYS A 193 19.69 -30.13 12.86
CA LYS A 193 20.88 -30.60 13.57
C LYS A 193 20.68 -30.37 15.07
N ASP A 194 19.86 -31.22 15.66
CA ASP A 194 19.77 -31.48 17.10
C ASP A 194 19.23 -32.92 17.26
N GLU A 195 19.84 -33.89 16.59
CA GLU A 195 19.67 -35.33 16.86
C GLU A 195 20.97 -36.03 16.45
N THR A 196 21.96 -36.01 17.33
CA THR A 196 23.03 -37.02 17.43
C THR A 196 23.84 -36.71 18.69
N GLU A 197 23.25 -37.06 19.84
CA GLU A 197 23.96 -37.41 21.06
C GLU A 197 23.06 -38.40 21.81
N ASP A 198 23.21 -39.68 21.45
CA ASP A 198 23.18 -40.84 22.35
C ASP A 198 23.83 -42.05 21.64
#